data_AF-A0A235HR70-F1
#
_entry.id   AF-A0A235HR70-F1
#
_cell.length_a   1.000
_cell.length_b   1.000
_cell.length_c   1.000
_cell.angle_alpha   90.00
_cell.angle_beta   90.00
_cell.angle_gamma   90.00
#
_symmetry.space_group_name_H-M   'P 1'
#
loop_
_entity.id
_entity.type
_entity.pdbx_description
1 polymer ?
#
loop_
_entity_poly.entity_id
_entity_poly.type
_entity_poly.pdbx_seq_one_letter_code
_entity_poly.pdbx_strand_id
1 'polypeptide(L)'
;MLLKNYPIAEPKESDFALVKTAIPELGESEILTRTIYLSLDPYMRGRMSDRASYATPAELGKVMMGGTVINKNKRVTLAVRG
;
A
#
# COMPACT_ATOMS: atom_id res chain seq x y z
N MET A 1 -1.87 5.55 0.20
CA MET A 1 -3.29 5.43 0.56
C MET A 1 -3.39 4.44 1.71
N LEU A 2 -4.01 4.82 2.82
CA LEU A 2 -4.22 3.92 3.97
C LEU A 2 -5.62 3.30 3.89
N LEU A 3 -5.79 2.09 4.43
CA LEU A 3 -7.11 1.50 4.66
C LEU A 3 -7.70 2.05 5.98
N LYS A 4 -8.93 2.56 5.99
CA LYS A 4 -9.62 3.04 7.19
C LYS A 4 -10.66 2.06 7.72
N ASN A 5 -11.43 1.46 6.81
CA ASN A 5 -12.50 0.50 7.11
C ASN A 5 -12.32 -0.73 6.22
N TYR A 6 -12.83 -1.88 6.64
CA TYR A 6 -13.09 -2.98 5.71
C TYR A 6 -14.39 -2.69 4.93
N PRO A 7 -14.37 -2.55 3.59
CA PRO A 7 -15.56 -2.19 2.83
C PRO A 7 -16.64 -3.27 2.92
N ILE A 8 -17.89 -2.83 3.04
CA ILE A 8 -19.08 -3.66 2.89
C ILE A 8 -19.54 -3.51 1.44
N ALA A 9 -19.71 -4.63 0.73
CA ALA A 9 -19.87 -4.66 -0.73
C ALA A 9 -18.69 -4.00 -1.49
N GLU A 10 -18.92 -2.90 -2.20
CA GLU A 10 -17.93 -2.21 -3.02
C GLU A 10 -17.07 -1.21 -2.20
N PRO A 11 -15.76 -1.07 -2.48
CA PRO A 11 -14.94 -0.04 -1.86
C PRO A 11 -15.36 1.38 -2.26
N LYS A 12 -15.52 2.25 -1.26
CA LYS A 12 -15.86 3.67 -1.41
C LYS A 12 -14.78 4.56 -0.81
N GLU A 13 -14.72 5.83 -1.22
CA GLU A 13 -13.66 6.77 -0.79
C GLU A 13 -13.51 6.89 0.73
N SER A 14 -14.62 6.80 1.49
CA SER A 14 -14.62 6.88 2.96
C SER A 14 -13.78 5.80 3.65
N ASP A 15 -13.55 4.69 2.97
CA ASP A 15 -12.85 3.51 3.48
C ASP A 15 -11.33 3.64 3.32
N PHE A 16 -10.85 4.74 2.76
CA PHE A 16 -9.44 5.04 2.57
C PHE A 16 -9.03 6.39 3.16
N ALA A 17 -7.73 6.55 3.40
CA ALA A 17 -7.12 7.86 3.69
C ALA A 17 -6.06 8.21 2.65
N LEU A 18 -6.21 9.39 2.04
CA LEU A 18 -5.12 10.07 1.35
C LEU A 18 -4.36 10.93 2.36
N VAL A 19 -3.15 10.50 2.72
CA VAL A 19 -2.28 11.19 3.68
C VAL A 19 -1.04 11.75 2.99
N LYS A 20 -0.52 12.86 3.51
CA LYS A 20 0.81 13.37 3.19
C LYS A 20 1.73 13.08 4.38
N THR A 21 2.94 12.59 4.11
CA THR A 21 3.97 12.35 5.11
C THR A 21 5.25 13.07 4.71
N ALA A 22 6.19 13.22 5.65
CA ALA A 22 7.57 13.48 5.29
C ALA A 22 8.14 12.33 4.43
N ILE A 23 9.22 12.61 3.71
CA ILE A 23 10.07 11.59 3.13
C ILE A 23 10.91 11.00 4.29
N PRO A 24 10.86 9.69 4.56
CA PRO A 24 11.64 9.08 5.63
C PRO A 24 13.14 9.06 5.31
N GLU A 25 13.96 9.11 6.35
CA GLU A 25 15.37 8.74 6.29
C GLU A 25 15.54 7.23 6.13
N LEU A 26 16.77 6.79 5.83
CA LEU A 26 17.09 5.40 5.48
C LEU A 26 17.91 4.73 6.58
N GLY A 27 17.43 3.58 7.05
CA GLY A 27 18.26 2.63 7.80
C GLY A 27 19.27 1.89 6.91
N GLU A 28 20.13 1.10 7.53
CA GLU A 28 21.05 0.21 6.81
C GLU A 28 20.26 -0.83 6.00
N SER A 29 20.71 -1.09 4.77
CA SER A 29 20.00 -1.92 3.78
C SER A 29 18.60 -1.42 3.36
N GLU A 30 18.13 -0.28 3.88
CA GLU A 30 16.97 0.45 3.37
C GLU A 30 17.34 1.49 2.27
N ILE A 31 16.29 1.80 1.52
CA ILE A 31 15.90 2.88 0.59
C ILE A 31 14.34 2.91 0.80
N LEU A 32 13.29 3.70 0.45
CA LEU A 32 12.82 4.89 -0.27
C LEU A 32 12.69 4.88 -1.81
N THR A 33 11.59 4.38 -2.41
CA THR A 33 11.32 4.42 -3.87
C THR A 33 10.49 5.62 -4.33
N ARG A 34 10.54 5.92 -5.64
CA ARG A 34 9.46 6.65 -6.33
C ARG A 34 8.68 5.73 -7.28
N THR A 35 7.49 5.30 -6.83
CA THR A 35 6.45 4.69 -7.67
C THR A 35 6.03 5.66 -8.79
N ILE A 36 5.83 5.12 -9.99
CA ILE A 36 5.25 5.85 -11.13
C ILE A 36 3.94 5.22 -11.65
N TYR A 37 3.78 3.91 -11.49
CA TYR A 37 2.51 3.21 -11.74
C TYR A 37 2.23 2.21 -10.62
N LEU A 38 0.95 2.04 -10.28
CA LEU A 38 0.42 1.09 -9.29
C LEU A 38 -0.59 0.20 -10.00
N SER A 39 -0.44 -1.12 -9.88
CA SER A 39 -1.43 -2.08 -10.38
C SER A 39 -2.67 -2.04 -9.48
N LEU A 40 -3.85 -2.28 -10.05
CA LEU A 40 -5.12 -2.38 -9.33
C LEU A 40 -5.74 -3.74 -9.68
N ASP A 41 -5.52 -4.71 -8.80
CA ASP A 41 -5.72 -6.13 -9.09
C ASP A 41 -6.89 -6.70 -8.26
N PRO A 42 -7.72 -7.63 -8.80
CA PRO A 42 -8.87 -8.18 -8.06
C PRO A 42 -8.55 -8.79 -6.68
N TYR A 43 -7.33 -9.32 -6.47
CA TYR A 43 -6.93 -9.86 -5.15
C TYR A 43 -6.96 -8.79 -4.05
N MET A 44 -6.81 -7.51 -4.39
CA MET A 44 -6.82 -6.42 -3.41
C MET A 44 -8.14 -6.39 -2.62
N ARG A 45 -9.28 -6.72 -3.27
CA ARG A 45 -10.58 -6.80 -2.59
C ARG A 45 -10.59 -7.85 -1.48
N GLY A 46 -9.86 -8.96 -1.66
CA GLY A 46 -9.69 -10.02 -0.67
C GLY A 46 -8.73 -9.67 0.48
N ARG A 47 -7.91 -8.61 0.32
CA ARG A 47 -7.10 -8.02 1.41
C ARG A 47 -7.85 -6.93 2.18
N MET A 48 -8.85 -6.29 1.57
CA MET A 48 -9.75 -5.33 2.21
C MET A 48 -10.86 -6.03 3.02
N SER A 49 -10.50 -7.02 3.83
CA SER A 49 -11.41 -7.89 4.58
C SER A 49 -10.66 -8.53 5.76
N ASP A 50 -11.28 -8.57 6.93
CA ASP A 50 -10.84 -9.34 8.10
C ASP A 50 -11.11 -10.84 7.99
N ARG A 51 -12.12 -11.23 7.19
CA ARG A 51 -12.54 -12.62 6.97
C ARG A 51 -11.43 -13.46 6.32
N ALA A 52 -11.43 -14.75 6.64
CA ALA A 52 -10.51 -15.74 6.07
C ALA A 52 -10.48 -15.66 4.52
N SER A 53 -9.27 -15.55 3.98
CA SER A 53 -8.98 -15.21 2.59
C SER A 53 -7.66 -15.88 2.18
N TYR A 54 -7.49 -16.18 0.89
CA TYR A 54 -6.23 -16.72 0.36
C TYR A 54 -5.11 -15.65 0.34
N ALA A 55 -5.47 -14.37 0.49
CA ALA A 55 -4.54 -13.26 0.58
C ALA A 55 -4.62 -12.62 1.97
N THR A 56 -3.47 -12.49 2.65
CA THR A 56 -3.39 -11.88 3.99
C THR A 56 -4.10 -10.52 4.02
N PRO A 57 -5.02 -10.29 4.98
CA PRO A 57 -5.66 -8.99 5.19
C PRO A 57 -4.65 -7.83 5.26
N ALA A 58 -5.07 -6.67 4.79
CA ALA A 58 -4.37 -5.42 5.06
C ALA A 58 -4.91 -4.84 6.39
N GLU A 59 -4.02 -4.56 7.33
CA GLU A 59 -4.39 -3.92 8.60
C GLU A 59 -5.00 -2.51 8.39
N LEU A 60 -5.98 -2.16 9.22
CA LEU A 60 -6.50 -0.80 9.29
C LEU A 60 -5.41 0.19 9.74
N GLY A 61 -5.39 1.37 9.15
CA GLY A 61 -4.36 2.39 9.36
C GLY A 61 -3.06 2.17 8.56
N LYS A 62 -2.85 0.99 7.94
CA LYS A 62 -1.65 0.72 7.12
C LYS A 62 -1.88 1.04 5.64
N VAL A 63 -0.78 1.08 4.88
CA VAL A 63 -0.75 1.32 3.44
C VAL A 63 -1.30 0.10 2.68
N MET A 64 -2.19 0.32 1.71
CA MET A 64 -2.63 -0.74 0.79
C MET A 64 -1.47 -1.23 -0.09
N MET A 65 -1.20 -2.53 -0.04
CA MET A 65 -0.19 -3.20 -0.87
C MET A 65 -0.64 -3.34 -2.33
N GLY A 66 0.30 -3.27 -3.28
CA GLY A 66 0.07 -3.53 -4.69
C GLY A 66 1.35 -3.65 -5.50
N GLY A 67 1.27 -4.27 -6.69
CA GLY A 67 2.39 -4.30 -7.64
C GLY A 67 2.69 -2.90 -8.17
N THR A 68 3.96 -2.52 -8.34
CA THR A 68 4.33 -1.17 -8.78
C THR A 68 5.43 -1.17 -9.83
N VAL A 69 5.37 -0.18 -10.72
CA VAL A 69 6.51 0.23 -11.56
C VAL A 69 7.15 1.44 -10.91
N ILE A 70 8.47 1.42 -10.79
CA ILE A 70 9.27 2.39 -10.03
C ILE A 70 10.29 3.08 -10.96
N ASN A 71 10.56 4.36 -10.74
CA ASN A 71 11.57 5.08 -11.52
C ASN A 71 12.94 4.96 -10.84
N LYS A 72 13.82 4.13 -11.43
CA LYS A 72 15.20 3.87 -10.95
C LYS A 72 16.19 5.01 -11.22
N ASN A 73 15.85 5.99 -12.05
CA ASN A 73 16.79 7.02 -12.54
C ASN A 73 16.83 8.27 -11.64
N LYS A 74 16.04 8.31 -10.57
CA LYS A 74 16.33 9.14 -9.39
C LYS A 74 16.82 8.20 -8.29
N ARG A 75 17.75 8.64 -7.42
CA ARG A 75 18.26 7.83 -6.30
C ARG A 75 17.16 7.63 -5.24
N VAL A 76 16.32 6.64 -5.48
CA VAL A 76 15.13 6.25 -4.71
C VAL A 76 14.76 4.78 -5.07
N THR A 77 15.00 3.78 -4.19
CA THR A 77 14.70 2.31 -4.36
C THR A 77 13.96 1.73 -3.11
N LEU A 78 13.42 0.49 -3.05
CA LEU A 78 12.28 0.17 -2.15
C LEU A 78 12.54 0.09 -0.61
N ALA A 79 11.68 0.74 0.20
CA ALA A 79 11.58 0.57 1.66
C ALA A 79 10.81 -0.69 2.04
N VAL A 80 11.53 -1.75 2.38
CA VAL A 80 10.94 -3.01 2.81
C VAL A 80 10.93 -3.07 4.34
N ARG A 81 9.87 -2.51 4.95
CA ARG A 81 9.43 -2.94 6.27
C ARG A 81 8.26 -3.89 6.09
N GLY A 82 8.46 -5.13 6.55
CA GLY A 82 7.40 -6.13 6.72
C GLY A 82 6.58 -5.88 7.98
#